data_AF-A0A954GSL5-F1
#
_entry.id   AF-A0A954GSL5-F1
#
_cell.length_a   1.000
_cell.length_b   1.000
_cell.length_c   1.000
_cell.angle_alpha   90.00
_cell.angle_beta   90.00
_cell.angle_gamma   90.00
#
_symmetry.space_group_name_H-M   'P 1'
#
loop_
_entity.id
_entity.type
_entity.pdbx_description
1 polymer ?
#
loop_
_entity_poly.entity_id
_entity_poly.type
_entity_poly.pdbx_seq_one_letter_code
_entity_poly.pdbx_strand_id
1 'polypeptide(L)'
;MSARAALVAELLWELKKEDKVATYSAIAERAGFSAGTTGRSMLTCLKAIRRDWDHLQWWRAIPDNKTVEAKGKLAAFLTEWGATIGEANANGLAEVTVEDEKLKVWEEAGAKLAEETEEEDTSAGEEE
;
A
#
# COMPACT_ATOMS: atom_id res chain seq x y z
N MET A 1 6.27 16.26 11.22
CA MET A 1 6.28 15.00 10.45
C MET A 1 5.64 13.92 11.30
N SER A 2 4.70 13.14 10.77
CA SER A 2 4.06 12.06 11.54
C SER A 2 5.01 10.88 11.66
N ALA A 3 5.13 10.28 12.84
CA ALA A 3 6.01 9.11 13.07
C ALA A 3 5.74 7.97 12.07
N ARG A 4 4.47 7.80 11.67
CA ARG A 4 4.05 6.81 10.65
C ARG A 4 4.68 7.09 9.28
N ALA A 5 4.76 8.36 8.87
CA ALA A 5 5.34 8.72 7.58
C ALA A 5 6.85 8.49 7.55
N ALA A 6 7.54 8.64 8.69
CA ALA A 6 8.97 8.33 8.79
C ALA A 6 9.23 6.82 8.65
N LEU A 7 8.47 5.98 9.35
CA LEU A 7 8.57 4.53 9.22
C LEU A 7 8.30 4.05 7.79
N VAL A 8 7.26 4.58 7.14
CA VAL A 8 6.98 4.27 5.74
C VAL A 8 8.11 4.71 4.80
N ALA A 9 8.75 5.85 5.08
CA ALA A 9 9.88 6.32 4.28
C ALA A 9 11.09 5.37 4.40
N GLU A 10 11.36 4.82 5.58
CA GLU A 10 12.40 3.81 5.75
C GLU A 10 12.11 2.55 4.93
N LEU A 11 10.86 2.06 4.96
CA LEU A 11 10.46 0.89 4.16
C LEU A 11 10.56 1.15 2.65
N LEU A 12 10.18 2.34 2.19
CA LEU A 12 10.36 2.74 0.79
C LEU A 12 11.84 2.82 0.39
N TRP A 13 12.72 3.20 1.32
CA TRP A 13 14.15 3.20 1.09
C TRP A 13 14.72 1.78 0.97
N GLU A 14 14.26 0.84 1.79
CA GLU A 14 14.61 -0.58 1.66
C GLU A 14 14.18 -1.14 0.30
N LEU A 15 12.94 -0.87 -0.12
CA LEU A 15 12.42 -1.26 -1.43
C LEU A 15 13.26 -0.68 -2.58
N LYS A 16 13.72 0.57 -2.45
CA LYS A 16 14.60 1.19 -3.42
C LYS A 16 15.96 0.49 -3.51
N LYS A 17 16.50 0.08 -2.37
CA LYS A 17 17.80 -0.60 -2.29
C LYS A 17 17.74 -2.01 -2.90
N GLU A 18 16.62 -2.70 -2.73
CA GLU A 18 16.38 -4.04 -3.27
C GLU A 18 15.84 -4.05 -4.70
N ASP A 19 15.57 -2.87 -5.26
CA ASP A 19 14.86 -2.68 -6.52
C ASP A 19 13.53 -3.46 -6.60
N LYS A 20 12.72 -3.37 -5.54
CA LYS A 20 11.39 -4.02 -5.46
C LYS A 20 10.27 -3.01 -5.25
N VAL A 21 9.03 -3.47 -5.41
CA VAL A 21 7.80 -2.73 -5.09
C VAL A 21 6.96 -3.52 -4.09
N ALA A 22 6.07 -2.85 -3.36
CA ALA A 22 5.18 -3.51 -2.42
C ALA A 22 3.79 -2.85 -2.34
N THR A 23 2.82 -3.60 -1.83
CA THR A 23 1.44 -3.13 -1.70
C THR A 23 1.24 -2.19 -0.51
N TYR A 24 0.18 -1.38 -0.55
CA TYR A 24 -0.16 -0.44 0.53
C TYR A 24 -0.42 -1.15 1.87
N SER A 25 -1.13 -2.29 1.85
CA SER A 25 -1.32 -3.12 3.05
C SER A 25 0.00 -3.56 3.65
N ALA A 26 0.86 -4.20 2.86
CA ALA A 26 2.12 -4.78 3.31
C ALA A 26 3.05 -3.72 3.92
N ILE A 27 3.13 -2.53 3.31
CA ILE A 27 3.95 -1.44 3.86
C ILE A 27 3.35 -0.87 5.14
N ALA A 28 2.03 -0.65 5.18
CA ALA A 28 1.37 -0.08 6.35
C ALA A 28 1.47 -1.01 7.56
N GLU A 29 1.17 -2.30 7.37
CA GLU A 29 1.26 -3.32 8.42
C GLU A 29 2.67 -3.41 8.98
N ARG A 30 3.68 -3.39 8.11
CA ARG A 30 5.07 -3.37 8.52
C ARG A 30 5.45 -2.12 9.31
N ALA A 31 4.85 -0.98 8.97
CA ALA A 31 4.99 0.26 9.72
C ALA A 31 4.12 0.31 11.00
N GLY A 32 3.42 -0.78 11.34
CA GLY A 32 2.64 -0.93 12.58
C GLY A 32 1.27 -0.26 12.53
N PHE A 33 0.68 -0.05 11.35
CA PHE A 33 -0.67 0.50 11.22
C PHE A 33 -1.43 -0.08 10.02
N SER A 34 -2.75 0.05 10.00
CA SER A 34 -3.53 -0.39 8.83
C SER A 34 -3.50 0.65 7.70
N ALA A 35 -3.38 0.20 6.44
CA ALA A 35 -3.47 1.05 5.26
C ALA A 35 -4.80 1.85 5.18
N GLY A 36 -5.81 1.42 5.95
CA GLY A 36 -7.15 1.99 5.99
C GLY A 36 -7.98 1.60 4.76
N THR A 37 -9.25 2.01 4.74
CA THR A 37 -10.16 1.72 3.63
C THR A 37 -9.56 2.18 2.30
N THR A 38 -9.31 1.21 1.40
CA THR A 38 -8.72 1.45 0.07
C THR A 38 -7.35 2.17 0.13
N GLY A 39 -6.59 2.01 1.21
CA GLY A 39 -5.26 2.62 1.34
C GLY A 39 -5.25 4.12 1.65
N ARG A 40 -6.36 4.73 2.08
CA ARG A 40 -6.44 6.17 2.38
C ARG A 40 -5.41 6.67 3.39
N SER A 41 -5.14 5.89 4.44
CA SER A 41 -4.13 6.24 5.45
C SER A 41 -2.73 6.22 4.83
N MET A 42 -2.47 5.25 3.97
CA MET A 42 -1.21 5.12 3.25
C MET A 42 -0.99 6.26 2.25
N LEU A 43 -2.03 6.64 1.48
CA LEU A 43 -1.99 7.80 0.58
C LEU A 43 -1.66 9.10 1.32
N THR A 44 -2.17 9.26 2.54
CA THR A 44 -1.86 10.44 3.38
C THR A 44 -0.39 10.44 3.78
N CYS A 45 0.17 9.28 4.16
CA CYS A 45 1.60 9.14 4.45
C CYS A 45 2.45 9.42 3.21
N LEU A 46 2.08 8.87 2.05
CA LEU A 46 2.77 9.10 0.78
C LEU A 46 2.77 10.57 0.37
N LYS A 47 1.67 11.31 0.59
CA LYS A 47 1.63 12.77 0.36
C LYS A 47 2.63 13.51 1.23
N ALA A 48 2.77 13.13 2.50
CA ALA A 48 3.75 13.73 3.41
C ALA A 48 5.19 13.40 2.98
N ILE A 49 5.46 12.13 2.66
CA ILE A 49 6.76 11.66 2.19
C ILE A 49 7.16 12.37 0.91
N ARG A 50 6.24 12.53 -0.03
CA ARG A 50 6.51 13.23 -1.29
C ARG A 50 6.88 14.70 -1.10
N ARG A 51 6.40 15.33 -0.02
CA ARG A 51 6.71 16.72 0.31
C ARG A 51 8.08 16.84 0.99
N ASP A 52 8.36 15.94 1.93
CA ASP A 52 9.54 16.04 2.81
C ASP A 52 10.76 15.27 2.25
N TRP A 53 10.52 14.25 1.42
CA TRP A 53 11.52 13.40 0.74
C TRP A 53 11.12 13.14 -0.73
N ASP A 54 11.14 14.19 -1.54
CA ASP A 54 10.81 14.17 -2.97
C ASP A 54 11.69 13.21 -3.80
N HIS A 55 12.95 13.03 -3.39
CA HIS A 55 13.92 12.12 -4.00
C HIS A 55 13.67 10.64 -3.66
N LEU A 56 12.76 10.36 -2.71
CA LEU A 56 12.36 9.02 -2.38
C LEU A 56 11.36 8.52 -3.43
N GLN A 57 11.58 7.30 -3.92
CA GLN A 57 10.78 6.70 -4.99
C GLN A 57 9.45 6.19 -4.44
N TRP A 58 8.56 7.13 -4.05
CA TRP A 58 7.23 6.86 -3.51
C TRP A 58 6.35 6.01 -4.43
N TRP A 59 6.68 5.96 -5.73
CA TRP A 59 6.02 5.12 -6.73
C TRP A 59 6.25 3.61 -6.52
N ARG A 60 7.17 3.21 -5.63
CA ARG A 60 7.38 1.81 -5.25
C ARG A 60 6.27 1.23 -4.37
N ALA A 61 5.40 2.07 -3.82
CA ALA A 61 4.19 1.65 -3.16
C ALA A 61 3.04 1.59 -4.17
N ILE A 62 2.44 0.41 -4.33
CA ILE A 62 1.30 0.17 -5.22
C ILE A 62 0.02 -0.14 -4.42
N PRO A 63 -1.17 0.22 -4.92
CA PRO A 63 -2.42 -0.18 -4.29
C PRO A 63 -2.61 -1.70 -4.35
N ASP A 64 -3.27 -2.26 -3.34
CA ASP A 64 -3.52 -3.71 -3.21
C ASP A 64 -4.30 -4.28 -4.39
N ASN A 65 -5.22 -3.48 -4.95
CA ASN A 65 -6.01 -3.82 -6.13
C ASN A 65 -5.20 -3.74 -7.44
N LYS A 66 -3.90 -3.46 -7.37
CA LYS A 66 -2.99 -3.30 -8.52
C LYS A 66 -3.52 -2.36 -9.61
N THR A 67 -4.36 -1.41 -9.24
CA THR A 67 -5.08 -0.54 -10.17
C THR A 67 -4.63 0.90 -9.96
N VAL A 68 -4.14 1.55 -11.01
CA VAL A 68 -3.60 2.92 -10.96
C VAL A 68 -4.24 3.80 -12.02
N GLU A 69 -4.22 5.11 -11.85
CA GLU A 69 -4.65 6.03 -12.91
C GLU A 69 -3.70 5.93 -14.10
N ALA A 70 -4.23 5.57 -15.28
CA ALA A 70 -3.42 5.30 -16.47
C ALA A 70 -2.59 6.50 -16.94
N LYS A 71 -3.10 7.72 -16.73
CA LYS A 71 -2.41 8.98 -17.04
C LYS A 71 -1.72 9.59 -15.80
N GLY A 72 -1.67 8.85 -14.71
CA GLY A 72 -1.07 9.29 -13.46
C GLY A 72 0.45 9.20 -13.47
N LYS A 73 1.10 9.96 -12.58
CA LYS A 73 2.57 9.88 -12.39
C LYS A 73 3.04 8.50 -11.96
N LEU A 74 2.22 7.82 -11.15
CA LEU A 74 2.51 6.46 -10.68
C LEU A 74 2.62 5.47 -11.85
N ALA A 75 1.67 5.52 -12.79
CA ALA A 75 1.68 4.68 -13.98
C ALA A 75 2.92 4.93 -14.83
N ALA A 76 3.25 6.21 -15.09
CA ALA A 76 4.45 6.56 -15.86
C ALA A 76 5.74 5.96 -15.27
N PHE A 77 5.95 6.11 -13.96
CA PHE A 77 7.14 5.56 -13.30
C PHE A 77 7.16 4.03 -13.28
N LEU A 78 6.01 3.38 -13.10
CA LEU A 78 5.91 1.93 -13.13
C LEU A 78 6.25 1.38 -14.53
N THR A 79 5.74 2.02 -15.59
CA THR A 79 6.10 1.66 -16.96
C THR A 79 7.59 1.87 -17.24
N GLU A 80 8.17 2.99 -16.81
CA GLU A 80 9.62 3.25 -16.96
C GLU A 80 10.50 2.25 -16.21
N TRP A 81 10.04 1.78 -15.04
CA TRP A 81 10.72 0.74 -14.28
C TRP A 81 10.57 -0.66 -14.90
N GLY A 82 9.63 -0.84 -15.82
CA GLY A 82 9.40 -2.09 -16.55
C GLY A 82 8.21 -2.92 -16.06
N ALA A 83 7.25 -2.31 -15.36
CA ALA A 83 5.96 -2.93 -15.08
C ALA A 83 5.02 -2.81 -16.29
N THR A 84 4.20 -3.84 -16.50
CA THR A 84 3.20 -3.85 -17.57
C THR A 84 1.93 -3.18 -17.08
N ILE A 85 1.47 -2.16 -17.81
CA ILE A 85 0.20 -1.49 -17.52
C ILE A 85 -0.80 -1.86 -18.61
N GLY A 86 -1.93 -2.41 -18.20
CA GLY A 86 -3.04 -2.78 -19.08
C GLY A 86 -3.79 -1.58 -19.62
N GLU A 87 -4.88 -1.84 -20.35
CA GLU A 87 -5.72 -0.79 -20.89
C GLU A 87 -6.48 -0.04 -19.79
N ALA A 88 -6.63 1.27 -19.96
CA ALA A 88 -7.43 2.08 -19.06
C ALA A 88 -8.91 1.74 -19.23
N ASN A 89 -9.59 1.45 -18.13
CA ASN A 89 -11.03 1.25 -18.11
C ASN A 89 -11.78 2.59 -18.31
N ALA A 90 -13.12 2.52 -18.37
CA ALA A 90 -13.99 3.70 -18.53
C ALA A 90 -13.81 4.78 -17.44
N ASN A 91 -13.24 4.41 -16.27
CA ASN A 91 -12.95 5.31 -15.16
C ASN A 91 -11.52 5.87 -15.21
N GLY A 92 -10.74 5.58 -16.27
CA GLY A 92 -9.36 6.04 -16.42
C GLY A 92 -8.33 5.26 -15.58
N LEU A 93 -8.73 4.12 -15.02
CA LEU A 93 -7.87 3.25 -14.21
C LEU A 93 -7.33 2.10 -15.06
N ALA A 94 -6.05 1.79 -14.94
CA ALA A 94 -5.40 0.66 -15.59
C ALA A 94 -4.86 -0.31 -14.54
N GLU A 95 -4.94 -1.61 -14.86
CA GLU A 95 -4.36 -2.66 -14.05
C GLU A 95 -2.85 -2.75 -14.30
N VAL A 96 -2.08 -2.92 -13.23
CA VAL A 96 -0.63 -3.05 -13.26
C VAL A 96 -0.28 -4.50 -12.99
N THR A 97 0.38 -5.13 -13.95
CA THR A 97 0.98 -6.45 -13.79
C THR A 97 2.46 -6.27 -13.46
N VAL A 98 2.84 -6.69 -12.26
CA VAL A 98 4.23 -6.76 -11.79
C VAL A 98 4.57 -8.22 -11.54
N GLU A 99 5.76 -8.64 -11.95
CA GLU A 99 6.31 -9.97 -11.67
C GLU A 99 6.46 -10.19 -10.16
N ASP A 100 6.04 -11.35 -9.66
CA ASP A 100 6.07 -11.67 -8.23
C ASP A 100 7.49 -11.61 -7.64
N GLU A 101 8.53 -11.85 -8.44
CA GLU A 101 9.94 -11.76 -8.01
C GLU A 101 10.35 -10.32 -7.64
N LYS A 102 9.71 -9.32 -8.27
CA LYS A 102 9.93 -7.90 -8.02
C LYS A 102 8.95 -7.35 -6.97
N LEU A 103 7.95 -8.14 -6.58
CA LEU A 103 7.06 -7.84 -5.47
C LEU A 103 7.74 -8.26 -4.17
N LYS A 104 8.00 -7.31 -3.28
CA LYS A 104 8.43 -7.63 -1.92
C LYS A 104 7.19 -7.99 -1.11
N VAL A 105 7.04 -9.28 -0.82
CA VAL A 105 6.09 -9.79 0.17
C VAL A 105 6.86 -10.06 1.45
N TRP A 106 6.48 -9.40 2.53
CA TRP A 106 6.93 -9.78 3.87
C TRP A 106 5.95 -10.86 4.35
N GLU A 107 6.40 -12.10 4.53
CA GLU A 107 5.52 -13.26 4.83
C GLU A 107 4.68 -13.12 6.11
N GLU A 108 4.91 -12.11 6.95
CA GLU A 108 4.04 -11.78 8.09
C GLU A 108 2.82 -10.92 7.71
N ALA A 109 2.72 -10.40 6.47
CA ALA A 109 1.71 -9.43 6.04
C ALA A 109 0.40 -10.04 5.47
N GLY A 110 0.15 -11.33 5.71
CA GLY A 110 -1.01 -12.04 5.14
C GLY A 110 -1.86 -12.80 6.15
N ALA A 111 -1.45 -12.91 7.41
CA ALA A 111 -2.06 -13.84 8.36
C ALA A 111 -3.05 -13.20 9.35
N LYS A 112 -3.31 -11.88 9.31
CA LYS A 112 -4.12 -11.21 10.35
C LYS A 112 -5.40 -10.51 9.87
N LEU A 113 -5.79 -10.64 8.59
CA LEU A 113 -7.04 -10.05 8.09
C LEU A 113 -8.23 -11.04 8.03
N ALA A 114 -8.05 -12.27 8.53
CA ALA A 114 -9.11 -13.29 8.54
C ALA A 114 -9.70 -13.57 9.94
N GLU A 115 -9.22 -12.91 10.99
CA GLU A 115 -9.64 -13.21 12.37
C GLU A 115 -9.89 -11.93 13.18
N GLU A 116 -10.81 -11.08 12.72
CA GLU A 116 -11.47 -10.06 13.55
C GLU A 116 -12.73 -9.54 12.83
N THR A 117 -13.70 -10.43 12.63
CA THR A 117 -15.11 -10.02 12.47
C THR A 117 -15.95 -10.94 13.36
N GLU A 118 -15.89 -10.72 14.66
CA GLU A 118 -17.03 -10.93 15.56
C GLU A 118 -16.76 -10.22 16.90
N GLU A 119 -17.03 -8.91 16.93
CA GLU A 119 -17.45 -8.23 18.17
C GLU A 119 -18.98 -8.43 18.28
N GLU A 120 -19.47 -9.01 19.37
CA GLU A 120 -20.33 -8.27 20.31
C GLU A 120 -20.57 -9.11 21.58
N ASP A 121 -19.89 -8.70 22.65
CA ASP A 121 -20.35 -8.89 24.01
C ASP A 121 -21.58 -7.99 24.23
N THR A 122 -22.75 -8.59 24.45
CA THR A 122 -23.84 -7.91 25.16
C THR A 122 -24.29 -8.76 26.32
N SER A 123 -23.73 -8.45 27.49
CA SER A 123 -24.27 -8.76 28.80
C SER A 123 -25.63 -8.09 29.04
N ALA A 124 -26.66 -8.89 29.34
CA ALA A 124 -27.87 -8.60 30.14
C ALA A 124 -28.67 -9.93 30.21
N GLY A 125 -29.06 -10.54 31.34
CA GLY A 125 -29.52 -10.02 32.61
C GLY A 125 -31.06 -10.15 32.66
N GLU A 126 -31.60 -11.27 33.17
CA GLU A 126 -32.99 -11.49 33.65
C GLU A 126 -33.01 -12.93 34.23
N GLU A 127 -32.97 -13.15 35.54
CA GLU A 127 -34.10 -13.13 36.50
C GLU A 127 -35.25 -14.05 36.07
N GLU A 128 -35.37 -15.22 36.70
CA GLU A 128 -36.56 -15.73 37.44
C GLU A 128 -36.30 -17.12 38.05
#